data_AF-A0A4Q2XNA7-F1
#
_entry.id   AF-A0A4Q2XNA7-F1
#
_cell.length_a   1.000
_cell.length_b   1.000
_cell.length_c   1.000
_cell.angle_alpha   90.00
_cell.angle_beta   90.00
_cell.angle_gamma   90.00
#
_symmetry.space_group_name_H-M   'P 1'
#
loop_
_entity.id
_entity.type
_entity.pdbx_description
1 polymer ?
#
loop_
_entity_poly.entity_id
_entity_poly.type
_entity_poly.pdbx_seq_one_letter_code
_entity_poly.pdbx_strand_id
1 'polypeptide(L)'
;MFGAAVGTGVFLCAVLMVGHRTKAKWFAPALIAIPLLGIGLGAYTYMGWYGSQELRQAGSGVSGMMDNNSRLYLLGIALSCIGLHPMAGGGSRSFSWESYRFSDSKLQGDIITHIPEQVHNELMQAATDYGLAGAGLLTGLLGALVVMAVIRIIFSESQGEQGSSDAWRLGGLAALTGMFLQSCFSFVFHLMPGAVLLGICLGQLSRPTAPRGKIAQETGTRILLTCAAIACLLLLVPAGLKTTRITAALWTSYFSKIPIVSPESKVDALTEAIQLWPTAAFYQERASVHQTAAASEDESEAIPAAERAISDYQKAEQLHPHDPSLAINRANLLSQFGRDEEAEADYDRTIHLQGGMEPAFRGHFSLANHLMRKGVRLFSATEPEASLQAMEIATQQMEDAVKKMPWVWPDMIEPRVSVHESLGAAREANGDYK
;
A
#
# COMPACT_ATOMS: atom_id res chain seq x y z
N MET A 1 13.25 -10.96 -8.91
CA MET A 1 14.48 -11.63 -9.40
C MET A 1 14.26 -12.47 -10.65
N PHE A 2 13.33 -13.44 -10.66
CA PHE A 2 13.11 -14.29 -11.85
C PHE A 2 12.79 -13.49 -13.13
N GLY A 3 11.87 -12.51 -13.06
CA GLY A 3 11.55 -11.65 -14.21
C GLY A 3 12.74 -10.84 -14.74
N ALA A 4 13.58 -10.31 -13.85
CA ALA A 4 14.81 -9.59 -14.23
C ALA A 4 15.83 -10.52 -14.91
N ALA A 5 15.96 -11.76 -14.43
CA ALA A 5 16.83 -12.76 -15.04
C ALA A 5 16.36 -13.14 -16.46
N VAL A 6 15.06 -13.39 -16.62
CA VAL A 6 14.44 -13.67 -17.93
C VAL A 6 14.62 -12.49 -18.88
N GLY A 7 14.32 -11.26 -18.44
CA GLY A 7 14.51 -10.05 -19.24
C GLY A 7 15.96 -9.84 -19.67
N THR A 8 16.91 -10.07 -18.76
CA THR A 8 18.35 -10.01 -19.05
C THR A 8 18.73 -11.06 -20.09
N GLY A 9 18.26 -12.29 -19.95
CA GLY A 9 18.51 -13.36 -20.93
C GLY A 9 17.98 -13.00 -22.32
N VAL A 10 16.72 -12.55 -22.41
CA VAL A 10 16.09 -12.13 -23.68
C VAL A 10 16.88 -11.00 -24.34
N PHE A 11 17.29 -9.99 -23.57
CA PHE A 11 18.12 -8.89 -24.07
C PHE A 11 19.46 -9.38 -24.61
N LEU A 12 20.20 -10.21 -23.85
CA LEU A 12 21.51 -10.72 -24.27
C LEU A 12 21.41 -11.61 -25.51
N CYS A 13 20.38 -12.44 -25.60
CA CYS A 13 20.09 -13.22 -26.82
C CYS A 13 19.83 -12.31 -28.02
N ALA A 14 19.05 -11.24 -27.84
CA ALA A 14 18.78 -10.28 -28.90
C ALA A 14 20.06 -9.57 -29.39
N VAL A 15 20.94 -9.17 -28.45
CA VAL A 15 22.26 -8.58 -28.78
C VAL A 15 23.09 -9.56 -29.60
N LEU A 16 23.22 -10.81 -29.15
CA LEU A 16 24.00 -11.83 -29.85
C LEU A 16 23.45 -12.11 -31.25
N MET A 17 22.13 -12.16 -31.43
CA MET A 17 21.51 -12.35 -32.74
C MET A 17 21.83 -11.21 -33.71
N VAL A 18 21.76 -9.95 -33.26
CA VAL A 18 22.15 -8.80 -34.08
C VAL A 18 23.64 -8.84 -34.42
N GLY A 19 24.50 -9.17 -33.45
CA GLY A 19 25.93 -9.33 -33.68
C GLY A 19 26.26 -10.41 -34.71
N HIS A 20 25.57 -11.55 -34.63
CA HIS A 20 25.71 -12.64 -35.60
C HIS A 20 25.28 -12.21 -37.00
N ARG A 21 24.06 -11.65 -37.15
CA ARG A 21 23.52 -11.21 -38.44
C ARG A 21 24.41 -10.16 -39.11
N THR A 22 24.88 -9.19 -38.34
CA THR A 22 25.72 -8.09 -38.84
C THR A 22 27.18 -8.48 -39.05
N LYS A 23 27.55 -9.74 -38.75
CA LYS A 23 28.94 -10.23 -38.78
C LYS A 23 29.88 -9.34 -37.96
N ALA A 24 29.40 -8.87 -36.81
CA ALA A 24 30.13 -7.93 -36.00
C ALA A 24 31.39 -8.57 -35.38
N LYS A 25 32.51 -7.84 -35.38
CA LYS A 25 33.79 -8.31 -34.83
C LYS A 25 33.71 -8.66 -33.33
N TRP A 26 32.79 -8.03 -32.60
CA TRP A 26 32.58 -8.27 -31.17
C TRP A 26 31.74 -9.52 -30.87
N PHE A 27 31.10 -10.14 -31.86
CA PHE A 27 30.17 -11.26 -31.64
C PHE A 27 30.82 -12.46 -30.92
N ALA A 28 31.92 -12.98 -31.46
CA ALA A 28 32.58 -14.16 -30.89
C ALA A 28 33.14 -13.90 -29.47
N PRO A 29 33.80 -12.76 -29.17
CA PRO A 29 34.14 -12.39 -27.81
C PRO A 29 32.92 -12.27 -26.88
N ALA A 30 31.83 -11.64 -27.33
CA ALA A 30 30.62 -11.46 -26.52
C ALA A 30 29.92 -12.78 -26.20
N LEU A 31 29.91 -13.74 -27.15
CA LEU A 31 29.32 -15.07 -26.96
C LEU A 31 29.98 -15.85 -25.81
N ILE A 32 31.27 -15.60 -25.57
CA ILE A 32 32.05 -16.22 -24.49
C ILE A 32 31.97 -15.39 -23.21
N ALA A 33 32.13 -14.07 -23.31
CA ALA A 33 32.19 -13.17 -22.16
C ALA A 33 30.85 -13.09 -21.40
N ILE A 34 29.73 -13.06 -22.12
CA ILE A 34 28.39 -12.92 -21.50
C ILE A 34 28.07 -14.06 -20.53
N PRO A 35 28.19 -15.35 -20.90
CA PRO A 35 28.00 -16.46 -19.96
C PRO A 35 28.95 -16.42 -18.77
N LEU A 36 30.23 -16.13 -19.00
CA LEU A 36 31.23 -16.08 -17.93
C LEU A 36 30.95 -14.96 -16.92
N LEU A 37 30.61 -13.76 -17.39
CA LEU A 37 30.19 -12.65 -16.55
C LEU A 37 28.89 -12.96 -15.81
N GLY A 38 27.94 -13.63 -16.47
CA GLY A 38 26.69 -14.08 -15.87
C GLY A 38 26.92 -15.08 -14.72
N ILE A 39 27.79 -16.08 -14.93
CA ILE A 39 28.18 -17.05 -13.89
C ILE A 39 28.90 -16.33 -12.74
N GLY A 40 29.85 -15.45 -13.04
CA GLY A 40 30.60 -14.70 -12.04
C GLY A 40 29.72 -13.79 -11.19
N LEU A 41 28.82 -13.03 -11.82
CA LEU A 41 27.87 -12.16 -11.12
C LEU A 41 26.83 -12.98 -10.33
N GLY A 42 26.35 -14.09 -10.89
CA GLY A 42 25.44 -15.02 -10.22
C GLY A 42 26.09 -15.63 -8.97
N ALA A 43 27.34 -16.07 -9.06
CA ALA A 43 28.11 -16.57 -7.93
C ALA A 43 28.35 -15.47 -6.88
N TYR A 44 28.77 -14.27 -7.29
CA TYR A 44 28.98 -13.15 -6.37
C TYR A 44 27.71 -12.74 -5.62
N THR A 45 26.60 -12.60 -6.33
CA THR A 45 25.30 -12.26 -5.72
C THR A 45 24.76 -13.38 -4.85
N TYR A 46 24.91 -14.65 -5.25
CA TYR A 46 24.55 -15.80 -4.42
C TYR A 46 25.38 -15.84 -3.14
N MET A 47 26.70 -15.70 -3.22
CA MET A 47 27.58 -15.73 -2.05
C MET A 47 27.32 -14.55 -1.11
N GLY A 48 27.11 -13.34 -1.65
CA GLY A 48 26.75 -12.17 -0.86
C GLY A 48 25.37 -12.29 -0.20
N TRP A 49 24.38 -12.83 -0.92
CA TRP A 49 23.06 -13.12 -0.37
C TRP A 49 23.13 -14.20 0.71
N TYR A 50 23.80 -15.32 0.43
CA TYR A 50 24.01 -16.43 1.35
C TYR A 50 24.69 -15.97 2.64
N GLY A 51 25.80 -15.22 2.54
CA GLY A 51 26.48 -14.64 3.70
C GLY A 51 25.62 -13.62 4.46
N SER A 52 24.79 -12.83 3.75
CA SER A 52 23.82 -11.92 4.40
C SER A 52 22.69 -12.67 5.10
N GLN A 53 22.36 -13.90 4.68
CA GLN A 53 21.42 -14.76 5.41
C GLN A 53 22.09 -15.37 6.64
N GLU A 54 23.31 -15.92 6.51
CA GLU A 54 24.05 -16.43 7.66
C GLU A 54 24.21 -15.36 8.77
N LEU A 55 24.47 -14.10 8.40
CA LEU A 55 24.57 -12.98 9.36
C LEU A 55 23.23 -12.57 9.98
N ARG A 56 22.12 -12.66 9.22
CA ARG A 56 20.77 -12.35 9.74
C ARG A 56 20.22 -13.44 10.64
N GLN A 57 20.75 -14.66 10.56
CA GLN A 57 20.12 -15.87 11.05
C GLN A 57 21.09 -16.86 11.70
N ALA A 58 22.09 -16.37 12.43
CA ALA A 58 22.94 -17.23 13.25
C ALA A 58 22.07 -18.00 14.28
N GLY A 59 21.73 -19.25 13.95
CA GLY A 59 20.94 -20.15 14.80
C GLY A 59 19.53 -20.53 14.31
N SER A 60 18.98 -19.95 13.23
CA SER A 60 17.69 -20.39 12.68
C SER A 60 17.86 -21.37 11.51
N GLY A 61 17.05 -22.43 11.48
CA GLY A 61 17.12 -23.47 10.44
C GLY A 61 16.72 -22.98 9.04
N VAL A 62 16.74 -23.88 8.05
CA VAL A 62 16.44 -23.58 6.62
C VAL A 62 15.07 -22.90 6.41
N SER A 63 14.11 -23.10 7.32
CA SER A 63 12.82 -22.39 7.33
C SER A 63 12.95 -20.88 7.50
N GLY A 64 13.97 -20.41 8.22
CA GLY A 64 14.33 -18.99 8.34
C GLY A 64 14.84 -18.42 7.01
N MET A 65 15.47 -19.23 6.16
CA MET A 65 16.09 -18.75 4.90
C MET A 65 15.06 -18.18 3.90
N MET A 66 13.78 -18.57 4.06
CA MET A 66 12.62 -18.10 3.31
C MET A 66 11.75 -17.10 4.10
N ASP A 67 12.20 -16.66 5.28
CA ASP A 67 11.48 -15.80 6.24
C ASP A 67 11.40 -14.34 5.77
N ASN A 68 10.87 -14.17 4.57
CA ASN A 68 10.22 -12.96 4.11
C ASN A 68 8.71 -13.10 4.37
N ASN A 69 8.36 -13.65 5.54
CA ASN A 69 7.03 -14.09 5.91
C ASN A 69 6.01 -12.95 5.72
N SER A 70 6.38 -11.72 6.09
CA SER A 70 5.55 -10.52 5.86
C SER A 70 5.07 -10.35 4.43
N ARG A 71 5.90 -10.63 3.41
CA ARG A 71 5.49 -10.48 2.01
C ARG A 71 4.62 -11.63 1.51
N LEU A 72 4.83 -12.85 2.01
CA LEU A 72 3.95 -13.97 1.68
C LEU A 72 2.56 -13.79 2.28
N TYR A 73 2.48 -13.17 3.46
CA TYR A 73 1.20 -12.80 4.08
C TYR A 73 0.46 -11.73 3.28
N LEU A 74 1.14 -10.64 2.89
CA LEU A 74 0.55 -9.62 2.02
C LEU A 74 0.08 -10.21 0.69
N LEU A 75 0.80 -11.20 0.15
CA LEU A 75 0.39 -11.92 -1.05
C LEU A 75 -0.90 -12.74 -0.83
N GLY A 76 -1.02 -13.44 0.30
CA GLY A 76 -2.22 -14.20 0.67
C GLY A 76 -3.45 -13.30 0.87
N ILE A 77 -3.26 -12.16 1.55
CA ILE A 77 -4.29 -11.13 1.68
C ILE A 77 -4.67 -10.59 0.29
N ALA A 78 -3.68 -10.29 -0.56
CA ALA A 78 -3.93 -9.77 -1.91
C ALA A 78 -4.75 -10.76 -2.76
N LEU A 79 -4.46 -12.06 -2.68
CA LEU A 79 -5.27 -13.10 -3.34
C LEU A 79 -6.72 -13.10 -2.84
N SER A 80 -6.92 -12.85 -1.54
CA SER A 80 -8.26 -12.76 -0.96
C SER A 80 -9.00 -11.51 -1.44
N CYS A 81 -8.33 -10.36 -1.52
CA CYS A 81 -8.87 -9.13 -2.11
C CYS A 81 -9.22 -9.31 -3.60
N ILE A 82 -8.35 -9.96 -4.40
CA ILE A 82 -8.65 -10.32 -5.79
C ILE A 82 -9.93 -11.16 -5.86
N GLY A 83 -10.14 -12.07 -4.90
CA GLY A 83 -11.36 -12.87 -4.80
C GLY A 83 -12.65 -12.06 -4.61
N LEU A 84 -12.59 -10.84 -4.05
CA LEU A 84 -13.73 -9.96 -3.92
C LEU A 84 -14.19 -9.39 -5.26
N HIS A 85 -13.23 -9.02 -6.11
CA HIS A 85 -13.45 -8.30 -7.36
C HIS A 85 -12.59 -8.89 -8.51
N PRO A 86 -12.80 -10.17 -8.89
CA PRO A 86 -11.83 -10.92 -9.69
C PRO A 86 -11.59 -10.36 -11.09
N MET A 87 -12.61 -9.74 -11.71
CA MET A 87 -12.49 -9.27 -13.09
C MET A 87 -12.00 -7.83 -13.18
N ALA A 88 -12.62 -6.91 -12.43
CA ALA A 88 -12.40 -5.47 -12.56
C ALA A 88 -11.58 -4.85 -11.42
N GLY A 89 -11.29 -5.61 -10.35
CA GLY A 89 -10.58 -5.13 -9.17
C GLY A 89 -11.43 -4.24 -8.25
N GLY A 90 -10.90 -3.95 -7.07
CA GLY A 90 -11.54 -3.06 -6.08
C GLY A 90 -11.34 -1.56 -6.38
N GLY A 91 -10.64 -1.23 -7.46
CA GLY A 91 -10.25 0.13 -7.82
C GLY A 91 -8.83 0.46 -7.38
N SER A 92 -8.31 1.60 -7.87
CA SER A 92 -6.96 2.06 -7.56
C SER A 92 -6.73 2.11 -6.05
N ARG A 93 -5.65 1.48 -5.58
CA ARG A 93 -5.25 1.38 -4.16
C ARG A 93 -6.16 0.53 -3.27
N SER A 94 -7.07 -0.26 -3.83
CA SER A 94 -8.05 -1.08 -3.07
C SER A 94 -7.48 -1.94 -1.97
N PHE A 95 -6.27 -2.46 -2.18
CA PHE A 95 -5.57 -3.24 -1.17
C PHE A 95 -5.44 -2.50 0.17
N SER A 96 -5.27 -1.17 0.18
CA SER A 96 -5.02 -0.41 1.41
C SER A 96 -6.22 -0.30 2.35
N TRP A 97 -7.44 -0.66 1.89
CA TRP A 97 -8.64 -0.68 2.73
C TRP A 97 -9.35 -2.03 2.75
N GLU A 98 -9.19 -2.86 1.72
CA GLU A 98 -9.79 -4.20 1.69
C GLU A 98 -8.97 -5.23 2.46
N SER A 99 -7.66 -5.00 2.62
CA SER A 99 -6.77 -5.93 3.31
C SER A 99 -7.22 -6.26 4.73
N TYR A 100 -7.78 -5.28 5.45
CA TYR A 100 -8.29 -5.43 6.80
C TYR A 100 -9.36 -6.52 6.95
N ARG A 101 -10.09 -6.84 5.87
CA ARG A 101 -11.10 -7.91 5.88
C ARG A 101 -10.51 -9.30 6.09
N PHE A 102 -9.24 -9.45 5.74
CA PHE A 102 -8.54 -10.73 5.72
C PHE A 102 -7.35 -10.74 6.65
N SER A 103 -7.08 -9.66 7.37
CA SER A 103 -6.00 -9.61 8.35
C SER A 103 -6.30 -10.55 9.52
N ASP A 104 -5.40 -11.49 9.78
CA ASP A 104 -5.45 -12.40 10.92
C ASP A 104 -4.03 -12.81 11.32
N SER A 105 -3.58 -12.33 12.48
CA SER A 105 -2.24 -12.59 13.00
C SER A 105 -1.97 -14.07 13.26
N LYS A 106 -3.01 -14.91 13.48
CA LYS A 106 -2.83 -16.36 13.61
C LYS A 106 -2.47 -17.02 12.29
N LEU A 107 -3.04 -16.54 11.18
CA LEU A 107 -2.76 -17.04 9.83
C LEU A 107 -1.53 -16.38 9.22
N GLN A 108 -1.25 -15.14 9.62
CA GLN A 108 -0.32 -14.22 8.95
C GLN A 108 0.83 -13.75 9.82
N GLY A 109 1.03 -14.34 11.01
CA GLY A 109 2.12 -14.02 11.93
C GLY A 109 2.10 -12.61 12.54
N ASP A 110 2.91 -12.41 13.58
CA ASP A 110 2.92 -11.20 14.41
C ASP A 110 3.73 -10.02 13.82
N ILE A 111 3.88 -9.93 12.50
CA ILE A 111 4.81 -8.98 11.85
C ILE A 111 4.10 -7.76 11.23
N ILE A 112 2.76 -7.77 11.09
CA ILE A 112 2.04 -6.59 10.57
C ILE A 112 1.87 -5.57 11.71
N THR A 113 2.91 -4.75 11.90
CA THR A 113 2.98 -3.69 12.91
C THR A 113 2.53 -2.33 12.38
N HIS A 114 2.18 -2.25 11.09
CA HIS A 114 1.78 -1.02 10.41
C HIS A 114 0.67 -1.31 9.38
N ILE A 115 -0.01 -0.24 8.97
CA ILE A 115 -1.09 -0.27 7.98
C ILE A 115 -0.55 -0.76 6.62
N PRO A 116 -1.08 -1.87 6.07
CA PRO A 116 -0.60 -2.41 4.79
C PRO A 116 -1.13 -1.57 3.62
N GLU A 117 -0.31 -0.64 3.13
CA GLU A 117 -0.70 0.23 2.02
C GLU A 117 -0.62 -0.43 0.64
N GLN A 118 0.28 -1.39 0.47
CA GLN A 118 0.63 -1.98 -0.83
C GLN A 118 0.94 -3.46 -0.68
N VAL A 119 0.68 -4.24 -1.72
CA VAL A 119 1.04 -5.67 -1.76
C VAL A 119 2.57 -5.86 -1.81
N HIS A 120 3.32 -4.83 -2.19
CA HIS A 120 4.76 -4.92 -2.47
C HIS A 120 5.10 -5.90 -3.62
N ASN A 121 4.16 -6.06 -4.55
CA ASN A 121 4.30 -6.77 -5.81
C ASN A 121 3.38 -6.11 -6.84
N GLU A 122 3.94 -5.58 -7.92
CA GLU A 122 3.23 -4.73 -8.87
C GLU A 122 2.17 -5.48 -9.67
N LEU A 123 2.42 -6.75 -10.01
CA LEU A 123 1.46 -7.58 -10.73
C LEU A 123 0.26 -7.89 -9.83
N MET A 124 0.53 -8.23 -8.57
CA MET A 124 -0.52 -8.51 -7.60
C MET A 124 -1.28 -7.24 -7.26
N GLN A 125 -0.59 -6.10 -7.07
CA GLN A 125 -1.23 -4.80 -6.88
C GLN A 125 -2.15 -4.45 -8.06
N ALA A 126 -1.69 -4.65 -9.30
CA ALA A 126 -2.53 -4.42 -10.48
C ALA A 126 -3.73 -5.37 -10.53
N ALA A 127 -3.58 -6.61 -10.08
CA ALA A 127 -4.69 -7.57 -10.01
C ALA A 127 -5.68 -7.22 -8.89
N THR A 128 -5.23 -6.70 -7.75
CA THR A 128 -6.14 -6.22 -6.70
C THR A 128 -6.90 -4.97 -7.18
N ASP A 129 -6.18 -4.01 -7.76
CA ASP A 129 -6.74 -2.71 -8.12
C ASP A 129 -7.61 -2.75 -9.38
N TYR A 130 -7.23 -3.55 -10.37
CA TYR A 130 -7.87 -3.58 -11.70
C TYR A 130 -8.34 -4.98 -12.13
N GLY A 131 -8.26 -5.95 -11.23
CA GLY A 131 -8.71 -7.32 -11.47
C GLY A 131 -7.77 -8.09 -12.41
N LEU A 132 -8.13 -9.35 -12.65
CA LEU A 132 -7.43 -10.22 -13.59
C LEU A 132 -7.51 -9.68 -15.03
N ALA A 133 -8.56 -8.93 -15.37
CA ALA A 133 -8.65 -8.28 -16.68
C ALA A 133 -7.60 -7.18 -16.83
N GLY A 134 -7.49 -6.26 -15.85
CA GLY A 134 -6.50 -5.19 -15.88
C GLY A 134 -5.06 -5.72 -15.82
N ALA A 135 -4.78 -6.65 -14.90
CA ALA A 135 -3.49 -7.32 -14.81
C ALA A 135 -3.15 -8.11 -16.08
N GLY A 136 -4.13 -8.80 -16.66
CA GLY A 136 -4.00 -9.54 -17.93
C GLY A 136 -3.73 -8.63 -19.12
N LEU A 137 -4.41 -7.48 -19.22
CA LEU A 137 -4.15 -6.48 -20.26
C LEU A 137 -2.77 -5.87 -20.12
N LEU A 138 -2.34 -5.53 -18.90
CA LEU A 138 -1.02 -4.97 -18.64
C LEU A 138 0.10 -5.97 -18.99
N THR A 139 0.00 -7.20 -18.49
CA THR A 139 0.96 -8.26 -18.79
C THR A 139 0.95 -8.65 -20.27
N GLY A 140 -0.22 -8.74 -20.87
CA GLY A 140 -0.41 -9.01 -22.30
C GLY A 140 0.20 -7.92 -23.18
N LEU A 141 -0.01 -6.64 -22.85
CA LEU A 141 0.60 -5.51 -23.57
C LEU A 141 2.13 -5.54 -23.49
N LEU A 142 2.68 -5.65 -22.28
CA LEU A 142 4.12 -5.69 -22.07
C LEU A 142 4.75 -6.90 -22.77
N GLY A 143 4.14 -8.08 -22.60
CA GLY A 143 4.57 -9.32 -23.25
C GLY A 143 4.52 -9.24 -24.78
N ALA A 144 3.42 -8.75 -25.34
CA ALA A 144 3.26 -8.61 -26.79
C ALA A 144 4.30 -7.65 -27.38
N LEU A 145 4.59 -6.52 -26.72
CA LEU A 145 5.60 -5.56 -27.18
C LEU A 145 7.00 -6.16 -27.16
N VAL A 146 7.35 -6.90 -26.11
CA VAL A 146 8.66 -7.60 -26.02
C VAL A 146 8.76 -8.69 -27.09
N VAL A 147 7.74 -9.53 -27.24
CA VAL A 147 7.71 -10.60 -28.25
C VAL A 147 7.80 -10.01 -29.66
N MET A 148 7.04 -8.95 -29.96
CA MET A 148 7.10 -8.27 -31.25
C MET A 148 8.47 -7.64 -31.52
N ALA A 149 9.11 -7.05 -30.52
CA ALA A 149 10.47 -6.54 -30.65
C ALA A 149 11.46 -7.66 -30.98
N VAL A 150 11.37 -8.80 -30.27
CA VAL A 150 12.22 -9.97 -30.52
C VAL A 150 11.97 -10.58 -31.90
N ILE A 151 10.72 -10.78 -32.31
CA ILE A 151 10.36 -11.28 -33.66
C ILE A 151 10.93 -10.36 -34.73
N ARG A 152 10.78 -9.03 -34.59
CA ARG A 152 11.34 -8.07 -35.55
C ARG A 152 12.86 -8.11 -35.58
N ILE A 153 13.52 -8.35 -34.45
CA ILE A 153 14.97 -8.55 -34.40
C ILE A 153 15.35 -9.85 -35.11
N ILE A 154 14.63 -10.95 -34.92
CA ILE A 154 14.93 -12.26 -35.53
C ILE A 154 14.76 -12.22 -37.06
N PHE A 155 13.62 -11.72 -37.54
CA PHE A 155 13.24 -11.79 -38.95
C PHE A 155 13.60 -10.54 -39.78
N SER A 156 14.46 -9.67 -39.24
CA SER A 156 14.95 -8.47 -39.94
C SER A 156 15.98 -8.84 -41.03
N GLU A 157 15.80 -8.32 -42.25
CA GLU A 157 16.73 -8.46 -43.38
C GLU A 157 17.89 -7.44 -43.27
N SER A 158 19.07 -7.83 -43.77
CA SER A 158 20.32 -7.07 -43.70
C SER A 158 20.41 -5.96 -44.78
N GLN A 159 19.64 -4.87 -44.68
CA GLN A 159 19.88 -3.66 -45.49
C GLN A 159 20.15 -2.41 -44.65
N GLY A 160 21.02 -1.52 -45.15
CA GLY A 160 21.77 -0.52 -44.37
C GLY A 160 20.97 0.50 -43.56
N GLU A 161 19.72 0.82 -43.92
CA GLU A 161 18.86 1.72 -43.13
C GLU A 161 18.24 1.04 -41.89
N GLN A 162 18.20 -0.30 -41.83
CA GLN A 162 17.60 -1.07 -40.72
C GLN A 162 18.51 -1.19 -39.48
N GLY A 163 19.81 -0.93 -39.58
CA GLY A 163 20.74 -0.97 -38.45
C GLY A 163 20.39 0.03 -37.34
N SER A 164 19.83 1.19 -37.69
CA SER A 164 19.31 2.17 -36.71
C SER A 164 18.11 1.61 -35.95
N SER A 165 17.18 0.94 -36.65
CA SER A 165 15.96 0.39 -36.05
C SER A 165 16.27 -0.72 -35.03
N ASP A 166 17.22 -1.60 -35.33
CA ASP A 166 17.66 -2.64 -34.40
C ASP A 166 18.40 -2.05 -33.19
N ALA A 167 19.22 -1.02 -33.38
CA ALA A 167 19.86 -0.31 -32.27
C ALA A 167 18.83 0.31 -31.30
N TRP A 168 17.76 0.92 -31.83
CA TRP A 168 16.68 1.45 -30.99
C TRP A 168 15.90 0.36 -30.23
N ARG A 169 15.64 -0.79 -30.87
CA ARG A 169 15.00 -1.93 -30.19
C ARG A 169 15.89 -2.52 -29.11
N LEU A 170 17.18 -2.71 -29.39
CA LEU A 170 18.15 -3.18 -28.40
C LEU A 170 18.28 -2.20 -27.24
N GLY A 171 18.34 -0.89 -27.50
CA GLY A 171 18.35 0.14 -26.47
C GLY A 171 17.09 0.13 -25.61
N GLY A 172 15.92 -0.04 -26.24
CA GLY A 172 14.65 -0.21 -25.53
C GLY A 172 14.60 -1.48 -24.66
N LEU A 173 15.10 -2.61 -25.16
CA LEU A 173 15.20 -3.86 -24.39
C LEU A 173 16.17 -3.71 -23.22
N ALA A 174 17.33 -3.07 -23.45
CA ALA A 174 18.32 -2.80 -22.41
C ALA A 174 17.72 -1.97 -21.27
N ALA A 175 17.03 -0.88 -21.63
CA ALA A 175 16.37 0.00 -20.67
C ALA A 175 15.27 -0.75 -19.90
N LEU A 176 14.42 -1.52 -20.57
CA LEU A 176 13.38 -2.32 -19.93
C LEU A 176 13.97 -3.33 -18.94
N THR A 177 15.03 -4.05 -19.33
CA THR A 177 15.78 -4.97 -18.46
C THR A 177 16.37 -4.24 -17.26
N GLY A 178 17.00 -3.08 -17.47
CA GLY A 178 17.55 -2.26 -16.40
C GLY A 178 16.48 -1.80 -15.40
N MET A 179 15.32 -1.36 -15.91
CA MET A 179 14.20 -0.93 -15.07
C MET A 179 13.59 -2.09 -14.27
N PHE A 180 13.42 -3.28 -14.85
CA PHE A 180 12.96 -4.47 -14.11
C PHE A 180 13.98 -5.02 -13.12
N LEU A 181 15.28 -4.88 -13.43
CA LEU A 181 16.33 -5.21 -12.48
C LEU A 181 16.30 -4.23 -11.30
N GLN A 182 16.21 -2.92 -11.58
CA GLN A 182 16.10 -1.89 -10.55
C GLN A 182 14.81 -2.04 -9.73
N SER A 183 13.71 -2.46 -10.35
CA SER A 183 12.44 -2.70 -9.63
C SER A 183 12.53 -3.82 -8.60
N CYS A 184 13.52 -4.71 -8.70
CA CYS A 184 13.79 -5.71 -7.66
C CYS A 184 14.40 -5.10 -6.38
N PHE A 185 14.95 -3.89 -6.44
CA PHE A 185 15.65 -3.22 -5.34
C PHE A 185 14.98 -1.91 -4.90
N SER A 186 14.17 -1.29 -5.77
CA SER A 186 13.55 0.02 -5.55
C SER A 186 12.20 0.10 -6.26
N PHE A 187 11.31 1.00 -5.82
CA PHE A 187 9.99 1.15 -6.40
C PHE A 187 9.97 2.14 -7.57
N VAL A 188 10.69 1.82 -8.65
CA VAL A 188 10.93 2.72 -9.79
C VAL A 188 9.63 3.25 -10.42
N PHE A 189 8.55 2.48 -10.35
CA PHE A 189 7.26 2.81 -10.97
C PHE A 189 6.25 3.49 -10.03
N HIS A 190 6.57 3.69 -8.74
CA HIS A 190 5.71 4.47 -7.85
C HIS A 190 5.79 5.98 -8.11
N LEU A 191 6.82 6.43 -8.85
CA LEU A 191 6.97 7.82 -9.26
C LEU A 191 6.66 7.96 -10.76
N MET A 192 5.95 9.02 -11.10
CA MET A 192 5.55 9.34 -12.47
C MET A 192 6.72 9.33 -13.48
N PRO A 193 7.92 9.87 -13.18
CA PRO A 193 9.04 9.83 -14.11
C PRO A 193 9.45 8.42 -14.54
N GLY A 194 9.39 7.44 -13.64
CA GLY A 194 9.72 6.05 -13.97
C GLY A 194 8.68 5.43 -14.90
N ALA A 195 7.40 5.69 -14.68
CA ALA A 195 6.33 5.25 -15.58
C ALA A 195 6.41 5.92 -16.97
N VAL A 196 6.74 7.22 -17.03
CA VAL A 196 6.97 7.92 -18.30
C VAL A 196 8.15 7.33 -19.05
N LEU A 197 9.26 7.07 -18.36
CA LEU A 197 10.44 6.46 -18.96
C LEU A 197 10.12 5.07 -19.53
N LEU A 198 9.35 4.26 -18.81
CA LEU A 198 8.86 2.96 -19.29
C LEU A 198 8.07 3.13 -20.60
N GLY A 199 7.14 4.08 -20.64
CA GLY A 199 6.36 4.39 -21.84
C GLY A 199 7.23 4.78 -23.03
N ILE A 200 8.27 5.60 -22.81
CA ILE A 200 9.23 5.97 -23.85
C ILE A 200 9.99 4.73 -24.35
N CYS A 201 10.49 3.89 -23.44
CA CYS A 201 11.22 2.66 -23.80
C CYS A 201 10.35 1.69 -24.61
N LEU A 202 9.10 1.49 -24.20
CA LEU A 202 8.11 0.70 -24.94
C LEU A 202 7.81 1.31 -26.33
N GLY A 203 7.73 2.64 -26.41
CA GLY A 203 7.63 3.37 -27.68
C GLY A 203 8.80 3.06 -28.62
N GLN A 204 10.05 3.09 -28.11
CA GLN A 204 11.23 2.76 -28.91
C GLN A 204 11.24 1.30 -29.36
N LEU A 205 10.83 0.37 -28.50
CA LEU A 205 10.67 -1.07 -28.82
C LEU A 205 9.67 -1.31 -29.95
N SER A 206 8.57 -0.55 -29.95
CA SER A 206 7.46 -0.71 -30.91
C SER A 206 7.73 -0.12 -32.31
N ARG A 207 8.87 0.56 -32.52
CA ARG A 207 9.20 1.23 -33.79
C ARG A 207 9.03 0.30 -35.00
N PRO A 208 8.19 0.68 -35.99
CA PRO A 208 7.98 -0.14 -37.18
C PRO A 208 9.25 -0.20 -38.03
N THR A 209 9.46 -1.33 -38.72
CA THR A 209 10.30 -1.36 -39.92
C THR A 209 9.55 -0.70 -41.07
N ALA A 210 10.27 -0.17 -42.07
CA ALA A 210 9.68 0.53 -43.22
C ALA A 210 8.46 -0.23 -43.79
N PRO A 211 7.34 0.46 -44.09
CA PRO A 211 6.08 -0.20 -44.39
C PRO A 211 6.19 -1.09 -45.65
N ARG A 212 5.70 -2.33 -45.54
CA ARG A 212 5.51 -3.28 -46.66
C ARG A 212 4.02 -3.53 -46.97
N GLY A 213 3.11 -2.61 -46.58
CA GLY A 213 1.65 -2.82 -46.62
C GLY A 213 0.88 -2.03 -47.69
N LYS A 214 -0.32 -2.51 -48.05
CA LYS A 214 -1.28 -1.79 -48.92
C LYS A 214 -1.89 -0.60 -48.17
N ILE A 215 -2.01 0.56 -48.82
CA ILE A 215 -2.47 1.86 -48.27
C ILE A 215 -3.74 1.74 -47.41
N ALA A 216 -4.73 0.93 -47.81
CA ALA A 216 -6.01 0.78 -47.09
C ALA A 216 -5.87 0.20 -45.66
N GLN A 217 -4.90 -0.71 -45.45
CA GLN A 217 -4.65 -1.32 -44.13
C GLN A 217 -3.99 -0.32 -43.17
N GLU A 218 -3.16 0.58 -43.70
CA GLU A 218 -2.57 1.67 -42.93
C GLU A 218 -3.63 2.69 -42.49
N THR A 219 -4.55 3.05 -43.39
CA THR A 219 -5.64 3.99 -43.09
C THR A 219 -6.56 3.44 -41.99
N GLY A 220 -6.98 2.17 -42.08
CA GLY A 220 -7.82 1.55 -41.06
C GLY A 220 -7.15 1.48 -39.68
N THR A 221 -5.86 1.14 -39.63
CA THR A 221 -5.08 1.08 -38.38
C THR A 221 -4.93 2.47 -37.75
N ARG A 222 -4.66 3.50 -38.56
CA ARG A 222 -4.59 4.88 -38.08
C ARG A 222 -5.91 5.35 -37.49
N ILE A 223 -7.03 5.09 -38.17
CA ILE A 223 -8.37 5.41 -37.66
C ILE A 223 -8.60 4.73 -36.31
N LEU A 224 -8.33 3.43 -36.20
CA LEU A 224 -8.50 2.69 -34.94
C LEU A 224 -7.66 3.28 -33.80
N LEU A 225 -6.38 3.55 -34.04
CA LEU A 225 -5.48 4.15 -33.03
C LEU A 225 -5.92 5.55 -32.64
N THR A 226 -6.37 6.36 -33.59
CA THR A 226 -6.92 7.70 -33.31
C THR A 226 -8.20 7.60 -32.49
N CYS A 227 -9.13 6.70 -32.83
CA CYS A 227 -10.33 6.46 -32.04
C CYS A 227 -9.99 5.99 -30.62
N ALA A 228 -9.04 5.07 -30.46
CA ALA A 228 -8.58 4.62 -29.15
C ALA A 228 -7.95 5.76 -28.34
N ALA A 229 -7.10 6.59 -28.96
CA ALA A 229 -6.49 7.75 -28.31
C ALA A 229 -7.55 8.78 -27.88
N ILE A 230 -8.53 9.06 -28.73
CA ILE A 230 -9.66 9.94 -28.40
C ILE A 230 -10.48 9.35 -27.25
N ALA A 231 -10.79 8.06 -27.25
CA ALA A 231 -11.51 7.40 -26.17
C ALA A 231 -10.74 7.49 -24.83
N CYS A 232 -9.43 7.24 -24.86
CA CYS A 232 -8.57 7.43 -23.68
C CYS A 232 -8.59 8.89 -23.19
N LEU A 233 -8.51 9.87 -24.09
CA LEU A 233 -8.57 11.28 -23.73
C LEU A 233 -9.93 11.66 -23.12
N LEU A 234 -11.03 11.17 -23.69
CA LEU A 234 -12.38 11.43 -23.18
C LEU A 234 -12.58 10.85 -21.77
N LEU A 235 -11.91 9.74 -21.42
CA LEU A 235 -11.95 9.16 -20.09
C LEU A 235 -10.98 9.86 -19.12
N LEU A 236 -9.74 10.13 -19.54
CA LEU A 236 -8.68 10.63 -18.67
C LEU A 236 -8.75 12.14 -18.41
N VAL A 237 -9.16 12.95 -19.39
CA VAL A 237 -9.17 14.42 -19.25
C VAL A 237 -10.15 14.88 -18.17
N PRO A 238 -11.41 14.40 -18.10
CA PRO A 238 -12.32 14.81 -17.03
C PRO A 238 -11.82 14.41 -15.64
N ALA A 239 -11.25 13.20 -15.51
CA ALA A 239 -10.63 12.75 -14.27
C ALA A 239 -9.42 13.62 -13.89
N GLY A 240 -8.54 13.89 -14.84
CA GLY A 240 -7.37 14.77 -14.65
C GLY A 240 -7.77 16.18 -14.22
N LEU A 241 -8.79 16.77 -14.85
CA LEU A 241 -9.30 18.09 -14.49
C LEU A 241 -9.88 18.12 -13.07
N LYS A 242 -10.64 17.07 -12.66
CA LYS A 242 -11.11 16.94 -11.27
C LYS A 242 -9.94 16.88 -10.30
N THR A 243 -8.95 16.03 -10.57
CA THR A 243 -7.75 15.91 -9.73
C THR A 243 -6.99 17.23 -9.65
N THR A 244 -6.80 17.95 -10.76
CA THR A 244 -6.16 19.27 -10.75
C THR A 244 -6.89 20.27 -9.85
N ARG A 245 -8.22 20.28 -9.86
CA ARG A 245 -9.02 21.16 -8.98
C ARG A 245 -8.86 20.78 -7.51
N ILE A 246 -8.90 19.48 -7.19
CA ILE A 246 -8.66 18.97 -5.83
C ILE A 246 -7.27 19.37 -5.35
N THR A 247 -6.24 19.16 -6.18
CA THR A 247 -4.86 19.56 -5.85
C THR A 247 -4.76 21.07 -5.63
N ALA A 248 -5.45 21.88 -6.42
CA ALA A 248 -5.48 23.33 -6.25
C ALA A 248 -6.15 23.75 -4.93
N ALA A 249 -7.29 23.16 -4.58
CA ALA A 249 -7.99 23.41 -3.33
C ALA A 249 -7.13 23.04 -2.10
N LEU A 250 -6.43 21.91 -2.16
CA LEU A 250 -5.56 21.45 -1.07
C LEU A 250 -4.17 22.10 -1.08
N TRP A 251 -3.81 22.86 -2.12
CA TRP A 251 -2.43 23.30 -2.33
C TRP A 251 -1.90 24.12 -1.16
N THR A 252 -2.65 25.14 -0.75
CA THR A 252 -2.20 26.07 0.30
C THR A 252 -2.09 25.39 1.65
N SER A 253 -2.99 24.47 1.99
CA SER A 253 -3.05 23.83 3.32
C SER A 253 -2.20 22.57 3.45
N TYR A 254 -1.89 21.87 2.34
CA TYR A 254 -1.19 20.56 2.38
C TYR A 254 0.08 20.48 1.53
N PHE A 255 0.12 21.08 0.33
CA PHE A 255 1.20 20.82 -0.63
C PHE A 255 2.21 21.95 -0.79
N SER A 256 1.86 23.17 -0.38
CA SER A 256 2.75 24.32 -0.48
C SER A 256 3.94 24.19 0.47
N LYS A 257 5.07 24.81 0.09
CA LYS A 257 6.31 24.74 0.88
C LYS A 257 6.15 25.31 2.30
N ILE A 258 5.25 26.27 2.48
CA ILE A 258 4.89 26.87 3.76
C ILE A 258 3.36 26.77 3.85
N PRO A 259 2.84 25.64 4.36
CA PRO A 259 1.41 25.40 4.38
C PRO A 259 0.68 26.33 5.35
N ILE A 260 -0.54 26.74 4.97
CA ILE A 260 -1.47 27.37 5.92
C ILE A 260 -1.99 26.27 6.83
N VAL A 261 -1.55 26.30 8.10
CA VAL A 261 -1.83 25.25 9.07
C VAL A 261 -3.05 25.51 9.94
N SER A 262 -3.78 26.62 9.74
CA SER A 262 -4.96 26.92 10.56
C SER A 262 -6.04 25.84 10.38
N PRO A 263 -6.68 25.38 11.47
CA PRO A 263 -7.73 24.36 11.41
C PRO A 263 -8.84 24.73 10.41
N GLU A 264 -9.26 26.00 10.38
CA GLU A 264 -10.34 26.49 9.51
C GLU A 264 -9.95 26.37 8.04
N SER A 265 -8.73 26.79 7.69
CA SER A 265 -8.25 26.69 6.30
C SER A 265 -8.15 25.24 5.84
N LYS A 266 -7.73 24.31 6.72
CA LYS A 266 -7.71 22.88 6.40
C LYS A 266 -9.11 22.33 6.22
N VAL A 267 -10.06 22.70 7.08
CA VAL A 267 -11.47 22.28 6.99
C VAL A 267 -12.09 22.79 5.69
N ASP A 268 -11.87 24.04 5.32
CA ASP A 268 -12.40 24.63 4.08
C ASP A 268 -11.84 23.91 2.85
N ALA A 269 -10.52 23.73 2.79
CA ALA A 269 -9.85 23.03 1.69
C ALA A 269 -10.33 21.57 1.55
N LEU A 270 -10.46 20.85 2.66
CA LEU A 270 -10.99 19.48 2.66
C LEU A 270 -12.47 19.43 2.29
N THR A 271 -13.27 20.42 2.69
CA THR A 271 -14.68 20.51 2.33
C THR A 271 -14.86 20.70 0.83
N GLU A 272 -14.05 21.56 0.20
CA GLU A 272 -14.04 21.70 -1.26
C GLU A 272 -13.58 20.40 -1.94
N ALA A 273 -12.53 19.76 -1.44
CA ALA A 273 -12.03 18.49 -1.98
C ALA A 273 -13.09 17.37 -1.90
N ILE A 274 -13.81 17.26 -0.79
CA ILE A 274 -14.89 16.26 -0.58
C ILE A 274 -16.04 16.48 -1.57
N GLN A 275 -16.41 17.73 -1.88
CA GLN A 275 -17.45 18.01 -2.87
C GLN A 275 -17.05 17.56 -4.28
N LEU A 276 -15.77 17.66 -4.63
CA LEU A 276 -15.25 17.24 -5.92
C LEU A 276 -15.07 15.71 -6.00
N TRP A 277 -14.61 15.09 -4.92
CA TRP A 277 -14.26 13.68 -4.84
C TRP A 277 -14.32 13.16 -3.39
N PRO A 278 -15.48 12.63 -2.94
CA PRO A 278 -15.65 12.15 -1.58
C PRO A 278 -14.86 10.85 -1.37
N THR A 279 -13.88 10.86 -0.45
CA THR A 279 -13.09 9.68 -0.08
C THR A 279 -13.02 9.53 1.43
N ALA A 280 -12.84 8.30 1.90
CA ALA A 280 -12.64 8.03 3.32
C ALA A 280 -11.45 8.82 3.87
N ALA A 281 -10.36 8.94 3.11
CA ALA A 281 -9.19 9.70 3.50
C ALA A 281 -9.49 11.19 3.74
N PHE A 282 -10.24 11.86 2.86
CA PHE A 282 -10.58 13.27 3.10
C PHE A 282 -11.51 13.47 4.30
N TYR A 283 -12.47 12.56 4.50
CA TYR A 283 -13.31 12.58 5.70
C TYR A 283 -12.47 12.35 6.97
N GLN A 284 -11.59 11.35 6.97
CA GLN A 284 -10.72 11.04 8.10
C GLN A 284 -9.76 12.19 8.45
N GLU A 285 -9.16 12.83 7.44
CA GLU A 285 -8.31 14.00 7.63
C GLU A 285 -9.11 15.18 8.21
N ARG A 286 -10.33 15.43 7.72
CA ARG A 286 -11.18 16.50 8.25
C ARG A 286 -11.64 16.20 9.67
N ALA A 287 -11.95 14.94 9.95
CA ALA A 287 -12.27 14.46 11.28
C ALA A 287 -11.10 14.69 12.25
N SER A 288 -9.86 14.41 11.83
CA SER A 288 -8.66 14.65 12.66
C SER A 288 -8.47 16.14 13.00
N VAL A 289 -8.74 17.04 12.05
CA VAL A 289 -8.68 18.49 12.29
C VAL A 289 -9.76 18.90 13.29
N HIS A 290 -10.99 18.40 13.13
CA HIS A 290 -12.08 18.64 14.08
C HIS A 290 -11.82 18.03 15.47
N GLN A 291 -11.22 16.85 15.53
CA GLN A 291 -10.82 16.20 16.78
C GLN A 291 -9.77 17.03 17.53
N THR A 292 -8.83 17.63 16.81
CA THR A 292 -7.84 18.54 17.42
C THR A 292 -8.53 19.77 18.01
N ALA A 293 -9.52 20.33 17.32
CA ALA A 293 -10.33 21.43 17.83
C ALA A 293 -11.21 21.02 19.03
N ALA A 294 -11.65 19.76 19.08
CA ALA A 294 -12.38 19.19 20.20
C ALA A 294 -11.55 19.01 21.48
N ALA A 295 -10.22 19.19 21.41
CA ALA A 295 -9.36 19.24 22.59
C ALA A 295 -9.31 20.63 23.26
N SER A 296 -10.05 21.63 22.75
CA SER A 296 -10.22 22.94 23.39
C SER A 296 -10.84 22.80 24.79
N GLU A 297 -10.41 23.64 25.73
CA GLU A 297 -11.03 23.74 27.06
C GLU A 297 -12.41 24.40 27.02
N ASP A 298 -12.73 25.15 25.95
CA ASP A 298 -14.04 25.76 25.76
C ASP A 298 -15.05 24.74 25.24
N GLU A 299 -15.91 24.24 26.13
CA GLU A 299 -16.97 23.28 25.81
C GLU A 299 -17.90 23.75 24.68
N SER A 300 -18.11 25.07 24.53
CA SER A 300 -18.99 25.62 23.50
C SER A 300 -18.42 25.47 22.09
N GLU A 301 -17.09 25.34 21.97
CA GLU A 301 -16.39 25.02 20.73
C GLU A 301 -16.08 23.52 20.60
N ALA A 302 -15.73 22.87 21.72
CA ALA A 302 -15.28 21.49 21.76
C ALA A 302 -16.40 20.50 21.38
N ILE A 303 -17.61 20.67 21.92
CA ILE A 303 -18.74 19.76 21.63
C ILE A 303 -19.14 19.79 20.15
N PRO A 304 -19.36 20.97 19.52
CA PRO A 304 -19.65 21.01 18.08
C PRO A 304 -18.51 20.46 17.21
N ALA A 305 -17.26 20.67 17.61
CA ALA A 305 -16.10 20.11 16.91
C ALA A 305 -16.09 18.57 17.00
N ALA A 306 -16.37 18.01 18.17
CA ALA A 306 -16.46 16.58 18.38
C ALA A 306 -17.55 15.94 17.52
N GLU A 307 -18.75 16.51 17.49
CA GLU A 307 -19.86 15.98 16.67
C GLU A 307 -19.53 16.04 15.16
N ARG A 308 -18.84 17.08 14.69
CA ARG A 308 -18.36 17.13 13.29
C ARG A 308 -17.34 16.04 12.99
N ALA A 309 -16.38 15.81 13.89
CA ALA A 309 -15.40 14.73 13.74
C ALA A 309 -16.08 13.35 13.74
N ILE A 310 -17.02 13.10 14.65
CA ILE A 310 -17.80 11.86 14.71
C ILE A 310 -18.55 11.63 13.40
N SER A 311 -19.24 12.65 12.88
CA SER A 311 -19.94 12.58 11.59
C SER A 311 -18.99 12.26 10.43
N ASP A 312 -17.80 12.86 10.41
CA ASP A 312 -16.81 12.59 9.37
C ASP A 312 -16.23 11.16 9.48
N TYR A 313 -15.95 10.67 10.69
CA TYR A 313 -15.57 9.27 10.88
C TYR A 313 -16.67 8.30 10.44
N GLN A 314 -17.94 8.59 10.74
CA GLN A 314 -19.09 7.81 10.24
C GLN A 314 -19.15 7.81 8.70
N LYS A 315 -18.89 8.95 8.04
CA LYS A 315 -18.84 9.04 6.58
C LYS A 315 -17.67 8.27 5.99
N ALA A 316 -16.50 8.34 6.62
CA ALA A 316 -15.36 7.54 6.22
C ALA A 316 -15.65 6.03 6.36
N GLU A 317 -16.29 5.63 7.45
CA GLU A 317 -16.63 4.22 7.73
C GLU A 317 -17.67 3.69 6.73
N GLN A 318 -18.63 4.51 6.31
CA GLN A 318 -19.57 4.13 5.25
C GLN A 318 -18.86 3.78 3.93
N LEU A 319 -17.72 4.43 3.65
CA LEU A 319 -16.91 4.14 2.47
C LEU A 319 -16.02 2.91 2.71
N HIS A 320 -15.31 2.87 3.84
CA HIS A 320 -14.37 1.80 4.20
C HIS A 320 -14.77 1.14 5.54
N PRO A 321 -15.77 0.24 5.57
CA PRO A 321 -16.37 -0.26 6.82
C PRO A 321 -15.49 -1.21 7.63
N HIS A 322 -14.35 -1.61 7.07
CA HIS A 322 -13.43 -2.56 7.67
C HIS A 322 -12.13 -1.91 8.12
N ASP A 323 -11.97 -0.59 7.98
CA ASP A 323 -10.78 0.12 8.46
C ASP A 323 -10.86 0.31 9.98
N PRO A 324 -9.98 -0.35 10.77
CA PRO A 324 -10.02 -0.25 12.23
C PRO A 324 -9.66 1.16 12.73
N SER A 325 -8.90 1.95 11.94
CA SER A 325 -8.50 3.30 12.34
C SER A 325 -9.69 4.26 12.46
N LEU A 326 -10.76 4.03 11.70
CA LEU A 326 -11.96 4.86 11.74
C LEU A 326 -12.76 4.62 13.03
N ALA A 327 -12.93 3.36 13.40
CA ALA A 327 -13.63 2.97 14.62
C ALA A 327 -12.87 3.43 15.86
N ILE A 328 -11.55 3.21 15.93
CA ILE A 328 -10.75 3.55 17.11
C ILE A 328 -10.68 5.06 17.36
N ASN A 329 -10.56 5.85 16.29
CA ASN A 329 -10.52 7.31 16.42
C ASN A 329 -11.88 7.86 16.86
N ARG A 330 -12.98 7.31 16.34
CA ARG A 330 -14.33 7.64 16.82
C ARG A 330 -14.53 7.23 18.27
N ALA A 331 -14.11 6.02 18.66
CA ALA A 331 -14.17 5.52 20.04
C ALA A 331 -13.44 6.44 21.02
N ASN A 332 -12.22 6.86 20.67
CA ASN A 332 -11.42 7.75 21.50
C ASN A 332 -12.10 9.10 21.72
N LEU A 333 -12.74 9.63 20.69
CA LEU A 333 -13.49 10.88 20.79
C LEU A 333 -14.78 10.69 21.62
N LEU A 334 -15.56 9.64 21.39
CA LEU A 334 -16.74 9.31 22.19
C LEU A 334 -16.39 9.12 23.68
N SER A 335 -15.27 8.44 23.95
CA SER A 335 -14.68 8.21 25.27
C SER A 335 -14.31 9.52 25.99
N GLN A 336 -13.77 10.50 25.25
CA GLN A 336 -13.44 11.83 25.80
C GLN A 336 -14.70 12.59 26.24
N PHE A 337 -15.80 12.46 25.49
CA PHE A 337 -17.07 13.14 25.76
C PHE A 337 -18.07 12.30 26.57
N GLY A 338 -17.62 11.19 27.19
CA GLY A 338 -18.42 10.39 28.12
C GLY A 338 -19.54 9.55 27.47
N ARG A 339 -19.52 9.36 26.15
CA ARG A 339 -20.46 8.50 25.41
C ARG A 339 -20.01 7.04 25.49
N ASP A 340 -20.04 6.49 26.71
CA ASP A 340 -19.36 5.24 27.07
C ASP A 340 -19.85 4.03 26.26
N GLU A 341 -21.17 3.83 26.11
CA GLU A 341 -21.73 2.68 25.38
C GLU A 341 -21.30 2.67 23.89
N GLU A 342 -21.31 3.84 23.25
CA GLU A 342 -20.90 3.98 21.85
C GLU A 342 -19.38 3.81 21.70
N ALA A 343 -18.60 4.34 22.65
CA ALA A 343 -17.16 4.18 22.66
C ALA A 343 -16.76 2.70 22.79
N GLU A 344 -17.34 1.98 23.73
CA GLU A 344 -17.09 0.54 23.95
C GLU A 344 -17.45 -0.28 22.71
N ALA A 345 -18.58 0.00 22.06
CA ALA A 345 -18.96 -0.66 20.82
C ALA A 345 -17.93 -0.46 19.68
N ASP A 346 -17.38 0.75 19.56
CA ASP A 346 -16.37 1.06 18.56
C ASP A 346 -14.98 0.49 18.89
N TYR A 347 -14.62 0.42 20.18
CA TYR A 347 -13.43 -0.28 20.63
C TYR A 347 -13.51 -1.77 20.31
N ASP A 348 -14.64 -2.42 20.62
CA ASP A 348 -14.88 -3.83 20.29
C ASP A 348 -14.80 -4.07 18.79
N ARG A 349 -15.39 -3.17 18.00
CA ARG A 349 -15.29 -3.21 16.54
C ARG A 349 -13.85 -3.08 16.06
N THR A 350 -13.07 -2.17 16.62
CA THR A 350 -11.64 -2.03 16.30
C THR A 350 -10.90 -3.33 16.59
N ILE A 351 -11.08 -3.89 17.79
CA ILE A 351 -10.42 -5.13 18.24
C ILE A 351 -10.75 -6.30 17.30
N HIS A 352 -11.99 -6.37 16.82
CA HIS A 352 -12.41 -7.37 15.83
C HIS A 352 -11.77 -7.13 14.45
N LEU A 353 -11.82 -5.90 13.94
CA LEU A 353 -11.33 -5.57 12.59
C LEU A 353 -9.81 -5.61 12.45
N GLN A 354 -9.07 -5.26 13.50
CA GLN A 354 -7.60 -5.18 13.42
C GLN A 354 -6.93 -6.53 13.20
N GLY A 355 -7.63 -7.66 13.37
CA GLY A 355 -7.08 -8.97 13.02
C GLY A 355 -5.78 -9.33 13.76
N GLY A 356 -5.60 -8.83 14.98
CA GLY A 356 -4.37 -9.01 15.75
C GLY A 356 -3.26 -7.97 15.52
N MET A 357 -3.50 -6.94 14.70
CA MET A 357 -2.60 -5.79 14.52
C MET A 357 -2.68 -4.79 15.70
N GLU A 358 -2.67 -5.29 16.94
CA GLU A 358 -2.68 -4.45 18.15
C GLU A 358 -1.56 -3.39 18.15
N PRO A 359 -0.34 -3.65 17.65
CA PRO A 359 0.69 -2.60 17.54
C PRO A 359 0.31 -1.42 16.65
N ALA A 360 -0.55 -1.63 15.64
CA ALA A 360 -0.94 -0.60 14.69
C ALA A 360 -2.15 0.22 15.16
N PHE A 361 -3.15 -0.44 15.76
CA PHE A 361 -4.43 0.20 16.09
C PHE A 361 -4.66 0.43 17.59
N ARG A 362 -3.90 -0.25 18.46
CA ARG A 362 -3.99 -0.10 19.93
C ARG A 362 -5.43 -0.30 20.46
N GLY A 363 -6.20 -1.22 19.89
CA GLY A 363 -7.60 -1.42 20.22
C GLY A 363 -7.81 -1.81 21.68
N HIS A 364 -7.13 -2.87 22.12
CA HIS A 364 -7.19 -3.35 23.52
C HIS A 364 -6.65 -2.29 24.48
N PHE A 365 -5.53 -1.65 24.14
CA PHE A 365 -4.92 -0.63 24.98
C PHE A 365 -5.83 0.59 25.19
N SER A 366 -6.51 1.04 24.14
CA SER A 366 -7.38 2.22 24.22
C SER A 366 -8.67 1.92 24.97
N LEU A 367 -9.25 0.71 24.78
CA LEU A 367 -10.38 0.23 25.56
C LEU A 367 -10.04 0.13 27.05
N ALA A 368 -8.86 -0.41 27.39
CA ALA A 368 -8.39 -0.48 28.77
C ALA A 368 -8.33 0.90 29.42
N ASN A 369 -7.77 1.89 28.73
CA ASN A 369 -7.72 3.27 29.21
C ASN A 369 -9.11 3.90 29.37
N HIS A 370 -10.04 3.62 28.44
CA HIS A 370 -11.42 4.08 28.55
C HIS A 370 -12.10 3.49 29.78
N LEU A 371 -12.05 2.16 29.95
CA LEU A 371 -12.69 1.45 31.05
C LEU A 371 -12.08 1.83 32.40
N MET A 372 -10.77 2.07 32.47
CA MET A 372 -10.13 2.61 33.67
C MET A 372 -10.73 3.97 34.04
N ARG A 373 -10.83 4.91 33.09
CA ARG A 373 -11.46 6.23 33.34
C ARG A 373 -12.92 6.09 33.75
N LYS A 374 -13.68 5.21 33.10
CA LYS A 374 -15.08 4.90 33.45
C LYS A 374 -15.17 4.34 34.88
N GLY A 375 -14.33 3.38 35.23
CA GLY A 375 -14.29 2.78 36.57
C GLY A 375 -13.97 3.80 37.65
N VAL A 376 -13.06 4.76 37.38
CA VAL A 376 -12.78 5.87 38.31
C VAL A 376 -14.01 6.76 38.48
N ARG A 377 -14.72 7.12 37.40
CA ARG A 377 -15.96 7.92 37.49
C ARG A 377 -17.07 7.21 38.26
N LEU A 378 -17.15 5.89 38.13
CA LEU A 378 -18.15 5.04 38.79
C LEU A 378 -17.76 4.64 40.22
N PHE A 379 -16.57 5.03 40.69
CA PHE A 379 -16.08 4.61 42.00
C PHE A 379 -16.98 5.10 43.13
N SER A 380 -17.49 4.16 43.92
CA SER A 380 -18.28 4.40 45.11
C SER A 380 -17.84 3.45 46.22
N ALA A 381 -17.55 3.99 47.40
CA ALA A 381 -17.14 3.19 48.55
C ALA A 381 -18.28 2.34 49.14
N THR A 382 -19.53 2.65 48.78
CA THR A 382 -20.73 1.92 49.26
C THR A 382 -21.31 0.96 48.22
N GLU A 383 -21.00 1.16 46.94
CA GLU A 383 -21.50 0.37 45.80
C GLU A 383 -20.35 0.16 44.78
N PRO A 384 -19.33 -0.64 45.14
CA PRO A 384 -18.10 -0.77 44.35
C PRO A 384 -18.27 -1.65 43.10
N GLU A 385 -19.39 -2.34 42.92
CA GLU A 385 -19.54 -3.42 41.94
C GLU A 385 -19.31 -2.94 40.50
N ALA A 386 -19.88 -1.80 40.12
CA ALA A 386 -19.74 -1.26 38.76
C ALA A 386 -18.31 -0.77 38.48
N SER A 387 -17.66 -0.17 39.48
CA SER A 387 -16.26 0.26 39.38
C SER A 387 -15.32 -0.94 39.29
N LEU A 388 -15.52 -1.94 40.14
CA LEU A 388 -14.75 -3.18 40.14
C LEU A 388 -14.87 -3.91 38.81
N GLN A 389 -16.09 -4.09 38.30
CA GLN A 389 -16.31 -4.73 37.01
C GLN A 389 -15.57 -4.00 35.87
N ALA A 390 -15.65 -2.67 35.84
CA ALA A 390 -14.93 -1.88 34.84
C ALA A 390 -13.40 -2.05 34.95
N MET A 391 -12.86 -2.06 36.18
CA MET A 391 -11.42 -2.20 36.45
C MET A 391 -10.89 -3.60 36.12
N GLU A 392 -11.68 -4.65 36.35
CA GLU A 392 -11.33 -6.02 35.99
C GLU A 392 -11.21 -6.17 34.48
N ILE A 393 -12.21 -5.67 33.74
CA ILE A 393 -12.18 -5.69 32.28
C ILE A 393 -11.04 -4.80 31.77
N ALA A 394 -10.84 -3.60 32.33
CA ALA A 394 -9.75 -2.71 31.94
C ALA A 394 -8.38 -3.40 32.08
N THR A 395 -8.15 -4.07 33.21
CA THR A 395 -6.91 -4.82 33.47
C THR A 395 -6.73 -5.96 32.48
N GLN A 396 -7.78 -6.75 32.22
CA GLN A 396 -7.74 -7.84 31.24
C GLN A 396 -7.38 -7.32 29.84
N GLN A 397 -8.01 -6.23 29.40
CA GLN A 397 -7.74 -5.60 28.11
C GLN A 397 -6.30 -5.07 28.03
N MET A 398 -5.79 -4.47 29.11
CA MET A 398 -4.40 -3.99 29.16
C MET A 398 -3.39 -5.14 29.01
N GLU A 399 -3.61 -6.26 29.69
CA GLU A 399 -2.74 -7.44 29.58
C GLU A 399 -2.85 -8.10 28.20
N ASP A 400 -4.04 -8.15 27.61
CA ASP A 400 -4.22 -8.62 26.23
C ASP A 400 -3.50 -7.72 25.22
N ALA A 401 -3.52 -6.39 25.41
CA ALA A 401 -2.73 -5.45 24.63
C ALA A 401 -1.23 -5.77 24.72
N VAL A 402 -0.69 -5.86 25.93
CA VAL A 402 0.74 -6.16 26.16
C VAL A 402 1.14 -7.50 25.54
N LYS A 403 0.31 -8.53 25.70
CA LYS A 403 0.57 -9.87 25.17
C LYS A 403 0.59 -9.90 23.64
N LYS A 404 -0.24 -9.08 22.98
CA LYS A 404 -0.35 -8.99 21.52
C LYS A 404 0.66 -8.03 20.90
N MET A 405 1.38 -7.25 21.70
CA MET A 405 2.45 -6.40 21.19
C MET A 405 3.80 -7.14 21.22
N PRO A 406 4.61 -7.06 20.15
CA PRO A 406 5.95 -7.65 20.16
C PRO A 406 6.91 -6.90 21.10
N TRP A 407 6.60 -5.65 21.44
CA TRP A 407 7.33 -4.84 22.41
C TRP A 407 6.38 -3.97 23.23
N VAL A 408 6.70 -3.75 24.51
CA VAL A 408 5.98 -2.80 25.36
C VAL A 408 6.52 -1.41 25.09
N TRP A 409 5.65 -0.50 24.66
CA TRP A 409 6.02 0.91 24.46
C TRP A 409 6.15 1.62 25.81
N PRO A 410 7.08 2.59 25.96
CA PRO A 410 7.24 3.31 27.23
C PRO A 410 5.95 3.95 27.75
N ASP A 411 5.10 4.45 26.84
CA ASP A 411 3.81 5.07 27.15
C ASP A 411 2.73 4.08 27.62
N MET A 412 3.01 2.77 27.64
CA MET A 412 2.13 1.75 28.18
C MET A 412 2.45 1.35 29.61
N ILE A 413 3.66 1.64 30.08
CA ILE A 413 4.13 1.18 31.39
C ILE A 413 3.30 1.85 32.49
N GLU A 414 3.21 3.18 32.46
CA GLU A 414 2.46 3.94 33.46
C GLU A 414 0.96 3.59 33.44
N PRO A 415 0.24 3.61 32.29
CA PRO A 415 -1.16 3.20 32.27
C PRO A 415 -1.40 1.77 32.76
N ARG A 416 -0.47 0.85 32.47
CA ARG A 416 -0.57 -0.52 32.97
C ARG A 416 -0.43 -0.59 34.49
N VAL A 417 0.51 0.15 35.08
CA VAL A 417 0.61 0.22 36.55
C VAL A 417 -0.67 0.82 37.13
N SER A 418 -1.12 1.96 36.59
CA SER A 418 -2.31 2.68 37.05
C SER A 418 -3.57 1.82 37.02
N VAL A 419 -3.77 0.98 36.00
CA VAL A 419 -4.96 0.12 35.92
C VAL A 419 -4.94 -0.98 37.00
N HIS A 420 -3.77 -1.56 37.29
CA HIS A 420 -3.61 -2.55 38.36
C HIS A 420 -3.77 -1.94 39.75
N GLU A 421 -3.23 -0.74 39.99
CA GLU A 421 -3.42 -0.01 41.25
C GLU A 421 -4.89 0.35 41.46
N SER A 422 -5.57 0.83 40.41
CA SER A 422 -7.00 1.17 40.47
C SER A 422 -7.87 -0.07 40.70
N LEU A 423 -7.52 -1.21 40.12
CA LEU A 423 -8.17 -2.49 40.40
C LEU A 423 -7.99 -2.92 41.87
N GLY A 424 -6.79 -2.75 42.44
CA GLY A 424 -6.53 -3.02 43.85
C GLY A 424 -7.43 -2.19 44.76
N ALA A 425 -7.52 -0.87 44.52
CA ALA A 425 -8.41 0.01 45.27
C ALA A 425 -9.90 -0.38 45.16
N ALA A 426 -10.34 -0.81 43.96
CA ALA A 426 -11.72 -1.27 43.75
C ALA A 426 -12.01 -2.58 44.50
N ARG A 427 -11.05 -3.51 44.55
CA ARG A 427 -11.17 -4.77 45.31
C ARG A 427 -11.22 -4.55 46.81
N GLU A 428 -10.37 -3.66 47.33
CA GLU A 428 -10.38 -3.27 48.74
C GLU A 428 -11.73 -2.68 49.17
N ALA A 429 -12.31 -1.80 48.32
CA ALA A 429 -13.63 -1.24 48.55
C ALA A 429 -14.74 -2.31 48.56
N ASN A 430 -14.56 -3.38 47.78
CA ASN A 430 -15.47 -4.53 47.74
C ASN A 430 -15.20 -5.58 48.84
N GLY A 431 -14.25 -5.32 49.75
CA GLY A 431 -13.89 -6.25 50.83
C GLY A 431 -13.08 -7.47 50.37
N ASP A 432 -12.55 -7.46 49.14
CA ASP A 432 -11.63 -8.48 48.63
C ASP A 432 -10.18 -7.99 48.82
N TYR A 433 -9.53 -8.47 49.89
CA TYR A 433 -8.16 -8.08 50.27
C TYR A 433 -7.09 -9.03 49.72
N LYS A 434 -7.43 -9.87 48.73
CA LYS A 434 -6.52 -10.82 48.08
C LYS A 434 -6.09 -10.33 46.70
#